data_AF-A0AAV2S1J2-F1
#
_entry.id   AF-A0AAV2S1J2-F1
#
_cell.length_a   1.000
_cell.length_b   1.000
_cell.length_c   1.000
_cell.angle_alpha   90.00
_cell.angle_beta   90.00
_cell.angle_gamma   90.00
#
_symmetry.space_group_name_H-M   'P 1'
#
loop_
_entity.id
_entity.type
_entity.pdbx_description
1 polymer ?
#
loop_
_entity_poly.entity_id
_entity_poly.type
_entity_poly.pdbx_seq_one_letter_code
_entity_poly.pdbx_strand_id
1 'polypeptide(L)'
;LEMDEVKVTEVNVKSIGHRSKNILDTFFTLQKNHYTEIGCVKQPHLNSDPFLYNLKIVNKKKTDKTVNIRIFLAPIEDENNKKLSLEEQRTLWTIMDRFTVALHPGSNTIKRSSCLSSITVEKPYTLDQIYKQIQRMFNLDSSECNTSKQKCGDHGECSPSCKPNEKEISGDCPG
;
A
#
# COMPACT_ATOMS: atom_id res chain seq x y z
N LEU A 1 -15.72 -27.19 5.46
CA LEU A 1 -14.27 -26.91 5.36
C LEU A 1 -13.79 -26.61 6.77
N GLU A 2 -13.48 -27.64 7.55
CA GLU A 2 -13.01 -27.47 8.92
C GLU A 2 -11.50 -27.75 8.97
N MET A 3 -10.77 -26.91 9.70
CA MET A 3 -9.36 -27.13 10.03
C MET A 3 -9.26 -27.23 11.55
N ASP A 4 -9.64 -28.37 12.12
CA ASP A 4 -9.79 -28.58 13.58
C ASP A 4 -8.55 -28.20 14.40
N GLU A 5 -7.39 -28.26 13.75
CA GLU A 5 -6.07 -28.02 14.31
C GLU A 5 -5.69 -26.53 14.42
N VAL A 6 -6.33 -25.65 13.65
CA VAL A 6 -6.00 -24.22 13.60
C VAL A 6 -7.26 -23.43 13.93
N LYS A 7 -7.24 -22.71 15.06
CA LYS A 7 -8.38 -21.92 15.52
C LYS A 7 -8.03 -20.44 15.50
N VAL A 8 -8.82 -19.65 14.79
CA VAL A 8 -8.79 -18.19 14.94
C VAL A 8 -9.53 -17.84 16.23
N THR A 9 -8.85 -17.15 17.14
CA THR A 9 -9.41 -16.79 18.46
C THR A 9 -9.82 -15.33 18.54
N GLU A 10 -9.17 -14.45 17.78
CA GLU A 10 -9.44 -13.02 17.81
C GLU A 10 -9.11 -12.37 16.47
N VAL A 11 -9.96 -11.44 16.04
CA VAL A 11 -9.75 -10.59 14.86
C VAL A 11 -10.08 -9.17 15.26
N ASN A 12 -9.12 -8.26 15.10
CA ASN A 12 -9.34 -6.83 15.27
C ASN A 12 -8.73 -6.06 14.11
N VAL A 13 -9.36 -4.94 13.77
CA VAL A 13 -8.81 -3.98 12.82
C VAL A 13 -8.57 -2.65 13.54
N LYS A 14 -7.41 -2.05 13.32
CA LYS A 14 -7.09 -0.72 13.84
C LYS A 14 -6.76 0.21 12.68
N SER A 15 -7.62 1.20 12.43
CA SER A 15 -7.32 2.31 11.52
C SER A 15 -6.37 3.30 12.19
N ILE A 16 -5.51 3.96 11.41
CA ILE A 16 -4.67 5.06 11.90
C ILE A 16 -5.53 6.30 12.21
N GLY A 17 -6.59 6.55 11.43
CA GLY A 17 -7.47 7.70 11.57
C GLY A 17 -8.41 7.65 12.77
N HIS A 18 -8.61 6.47 13.38
CA HIS A 18 -9.63 6.26 14.40
C HIS A 18 -9.08 5.67 15.70
N ARG A 19 -9.58 6.14 16.86
CA ARG A 19 -9.18 5.61 18.18
C ARG A 19 -9.84 4.27 18.50
N SER A 20 -11.09 4.08 18.07
CA SER A 20 -11.84 2.84 18.27
C SER A 20 -11.41 1.77 17.29
N LYS A 21 -11.38 0.52 17.75
CA LYS A 21 -11.13 -0.66 16.90
C LYS A 21 -12.34 -0.96 16.01
N ASN A 22 -12.09 -1.67 14.91
CA ASN A 22 -13.09 -2.22 13.99
C ASN A 22 -13.93 -1.16 13.26
N ILE A 23 -13.37 0.03 13.07
CA ILE A 23 -13.93 1.10 12.23
C ILE A 23 -12.87 1.42 11.17
N LEU A 24 -13.32 1.48 9.92
CA LEU A 24 -12.52 1.86 8.76
C LEU A 24 -13.10 3.14 8.17
N ASP A 25 -12.26 4.16 8.06
CA ASP A 25 -12.65 5.44 7.51
C ASP A 25 -12.33 5.48 6.02
N THR A 26 -13.30 5.93 5.22
CA THR A 26 -13.15 6.16 3.79
C THR A 26 -13.43 7.62 3.46
N PHE A 27 -12.72 8.14 2.45
CA PHE A 27 -12.81 9.53 2.04
C PHE A 27 -12.54 9.66 0.55
N PHE A 28 -13.02 10.74 -0.05
CA PHE A 28 -12.73 11.05 -1.45
C PHE A 28 -11.47 11.91 -1.55
N THR A 29 -10.54 11.48 -2.39
CA THR A 29 -9.35 12.24 -2.78
C THR A 29 -9.47 12.68 -4.23
N LEU A 30 -8.86 13.81 -4.57
CA LEU A 30 -8.80 14.25 -5.96
C LEU A 30 -7.57 13.64 -6.63
N GLN A 31 -7.78 12.65 -7.50
CA GLN A 31 -6.72 12.11 -8.34
C GLN A 31 -6.56 12.98 -9.58
N LYS A 32 -5.33 13.40 -9.85
CA LYS A 32 -4.96 14.15 -11.06
C LYS A 32 -4.58 13.16 -12.16
N ASN A 33 -5.40 13.11 -13.21
CA ASN A 33 -5.15 12.29 -14.39
C ASN A 33 -4.71 13.21 -15.54
N HIS A 34 -3.58 12.87 -16.16
CA HIS A 34 -3.04 13.62 -17.30
C HIS A 34 -3.53 12.95 -18.58
N TYR A 35 -4.31 13.67 -19.38
CA TYR A 35 -4.71 13.22 -20.71
C TYR A 35 -3.91 14.05 -21.72
N THR A 36 -3.12 13.36 -22.55
CA THR A 36 -2.34 14.01 -23.60
C THR A 36 -3.30 14.80 -24.49
N GLU A 37 -2.94 16.06 -24.78
CA GLU A 37 -3.67 17.06 -25.58
C GLU A 37 -4.83 17.79 -24.89
N ILE A 38 -5.44 17.25 -23.83
CA ILE A 38 -6.62 17.85 -23.15
C ILE A 38 -6.23 18.57 -21.83
N GLY A 39 -5.06 18.24 -21.28
CA GLY A 39 -4.57 18.78 -20.02
C GLY A 39 -4.87 17.88 -18.82
N CYS A 40 -4.73 18.43 -17.62
CA CYS A 40 -4.89 17.68 -16.38
C CYS A 40 -6.31 17.79 -15.83
N VAL A 41 -6.99 16.66 -15.65
CA VAL A 41 -8.32 16.59 -15.03
C VAL A 41 -8.19 16.06 -13.60
N LYS A 42 -8.87 16.70 -12.65
CA LYS A 42 -8.98 16.21 -11.27
C LYS A 42 -10.30 15.46 -11.12
N GLN A 43 -10.25 14.19 -10.74
CA GLN A 43 -11.44 13.37 -10.53
C GLN A 43 -11.49 12.88 -9.08
N PRO A 44 -12.66 12.86 -8.44
CA PRO A 44 -12.82 12.28 -7.12
C PRO A 44 -12.59 10.76 -7.20
N HIS A 45 -11.80 10.24 -6.28
CA HIS A 45 -11.46 8.83 -6.14
C HIS A 45 -11.65 8.40 -4.69
N LEU A 46 -12.32 7.27 -4.48
CA LEU A 46 -12.52 6.71 -3.15
C LEU A 46 -11.19 6.21 -2.58
N ASN A 47 -10.89 6.59 -1.35
CA ASN A 47 -9.69 6.17 -0.63
C ASN A 47 -10.06 5.79 0.82
N SER A 48 -9.12 5.19 1.53
CA SER A 48 -9.27 4.79 2.93
C SER A 48 -8.02 5.11 3.74
N ASP A 49 -8.19 5.34 5.04
CA ASP A 49 -7.05 5.45 5.94
C ASP A 49 -6.29 4.11 6.02
N PRO A 50 -4.95 4.13 6.18
CA PRO A 50 -4.23 2.89 6.40
C PRO A 50 -4.69 2.21 7.69
N PHE A 51 -4.79 0.88 7.65
CA PHE A 51 -5.26 0.09 8.78
C PHE A 51 -4.43 -1.18 8.98
N LEU A 52 -4.51 -1.73 10.19
CA LEU A 52 -3.75 -2.91 10.63
C LEU A 52 -4.70 -4.01 11.11
N TYR A 53 -4.63 -5.18 10.48
CA TYR A 53 -5.24 -6.40 11.01
C TYR A 53 -4.39 -6.96 12.15
N ASN A 54 -5.03 -7.28 13.26
CA ASN A 54 -4.46 -8.01 14.39
C ASN A 54 -5.23 -9.31 14.55
N LEU A 55 -4.61 -10.42 14.16
CA LEU A 55 -5.20 -11.75 14.21
C LEU A 55 -4.50 -12.56 15.31
N LYS A 56 -5.29 -13.21 16.18
CA LYS A 56 -4.76 -14.25 17.07
C LYS A 56 -5.21 -15.61 16.58
N ILE A 57 -4.24 -16.48 16.35
CA ILE A 57 -4.46 -17.82 15.79
C ILE A 57 -3.73 -18.83 16.68
N VAL A 58 -4.43 -19.89 17.06
CA VAL A 58 -3.88 -20.99 17.85
C VAL A 58 -3.69 -22.19 16.94
N ASN A 59 -2.43 -22.64 16.82
CA ASN A 59 -2.07 -23.93 16.23
C ASN A 59 -2.02 -24.97 17.35
N LYS A 60 -2.95 -25.93 17.33
CA LYS A 60 -3.01 -27.01 18.33
C LYS A 60 -1.99 -28.13 18.07
N LYS A 61 -1.36 -28.16 16.89
CA LYS A 61 -0.31 -29.14 16.60
C LYS A 61 0.98 -28.80 17.32
N LYS A 62 1.79 -29.84 17.56
CA LYS A 62 3.16 -29.73 18.09
C LYS A 62 4.19 -29.38 17.02
N THR A 63 3.76 -29.20 15.77
CA THR A 63 4.61 -28.86 14.63
C THR A 63 4.18 -27.54 14.00
N ASP A 64 5.13 -26.87 13.37
CA ASP A 64 4.85 -25.69 12.54
C ASP A 64 3.87 -26.05 11.41
N LYS A 65 3.00 -25.10 11.07
CA LYS A 65 2.00 -25.27 10.02
C LYS A 65 1.87 -24.01 9.18
N THR A 66 2.13 -24.14 7.89
CA THR A 66 1.90 -23.08 6.92
C THR A 66 0.42 -23.02 6.55
N VAL A 67 -0.18 -21.84 6.67
CA VAL A 67 -1.61 -21.61 6.37
C VAL A 67 -1.77 -20.45 5.39
N ASN A 68 -2.83 -20.51 4.59
CA ASN A 68 -3.26 -19.40 3.74
C ASN A 68 -4.42 -18.67 4.43
N ILE A 69 -4.23 -17.39 4.72
CA ILE A 69 -5.23 -16.52 5.33
C ILE A 69 -5.93 -15.76 4.21
N ARG A 70 -7.27 -15.80 4.22
CA ARG A 70 -8.14 -15.09 3.29
C ARG A 70 -9.10 -14.24 4.09
N ILE A 71 -9.07 -12.93 3.87
CA ILE A 71 -9.94 -11.98 4.56
C ILE A 71 -10.99 -11.52 3.55
N PHE A 72 -12.26 -11.66 3.91
CA PHE A 72 -13.39 -11.22 3.11
C PHE A 72 -14.18 -10.14 3.85
N LEU A 73 -14.81 -9.25 3.10
CA LEU A 73 -15.76 -8.26 3.59
C LEU A 73 -17.13 -8.53 2.94
N ALA A 74 -18.18 -8.42 3.74
CA ALA A 74 -19.56 -8.66 3.33
C ALA A 74 -20.51 -7.71 4.06
N PRO A 75 -21.59 -7.26 3.41
CA PRO A 75 -22.67 -6.57 4.11
C PRO A 75 -23.41 -7.54 5.03
N ILE A 76 -23.86 -7.03 6.19
CA ILE A 76 -24.66 -7.81 7.16
C ILE A 76 -26.15 -7.65 6.87
N GLU A 77 -26.55 -6.49 6.36
CA GLU A 77 -27.93 -6.10 6.10
C GLU A 77 -28.06 -5.56 4.67
N ASP A 78 -29.26 -5.69 4.09
CA ASP A 78 -29.61 -5.12 2.80
C ASP A 78 -30.10 -3.66 2.91
N GLU A 79 -30.50 -3.06 1.79
CA GLU A 79 -31.02 -1.69 1.72
C GLU A 79 -32.30 -1.45 2.52
N ASN A 80 -33.02 -2.51 2.89
CA ASN A 80 -34.23 -2.47 3.70
C ASN A 80 -33.95 -2.80 5.18
N ASN A 81 -32.68 -2.89 5.59
CA ASN A 81 -32.21 -3.30 6.92
C ASN A 81 -32.60 -4.73 7.30
N LYS A 82 -32.82 -5.61 6.32
CA LYS A 82 -33.04 -7.04 6.57
C LYS A 82 -31.68 -7.72 6.69
N LYS A 83 -31.50 -8.52 7.73
CA LYS A 83 -30.31 -9.35 7.91
C LYS A 83 -30.20 -10.40 6.81
N LEU A 84 -29.06 -10.41 6.15
CA LEU A 84 -28.72 -11.39 5.12
C LEU A 84 -28.26 -12.70 5.76
N SER A 85 -28.75 -13.82 5.25
CA SER A 85 -28.23 -15.14 5.59
C SER A 85 -26.80 -15.32 5.07
N LEU A 86 -26.05 -16.30 5.62
CA LEU A 86 -24.68 -16.57 5.16
C LEU A 86 -24.63 -16.90 3.66
N GLU A 87 -25.64 -17.60 3.14
CA GLU A 87 -25.72 -17.96 1.73
C GLU A 87 -25.89 -16.74 0.82
N GLU A 88 -26.76 -15.81 1.22
CA GLU A 88 -26.94 -14.52 0.52
C GLU A 88 -25.69 -13.65 0.64
N GLN A 89 -25.07 -13.57 1.81
CA GLN A 89 -23.83 -12.81 1.99
C GLN A 89 -22.70 -13.35 1.09
N ARG A 90 -22.60 -14.68 0.94
CA ARG A 90 -21.50 -15.33 0.21
C ARG A 90 -21.34 -14.82 -1.23
N THR A 91 -22.43 -14.44 -1.89
CA THR A 91 -22.38 -13.91 -3.27
C THR A 91 -21.89 -12.46 -3.31
N LEU A 92 -21.95 -11.74 -2.19
CA LEU A 92 -21.56 -10.35 -2.02
C LEU A 92 -20.15 -10.20 -1.40
N TRP A 93 -19.47 -11.31 -1.12
CA TRP A 93 -18.14 -11.28 -0.50
C TRP A 93 -17.11 -10.67 -1.43
N THR A 94 -16.44 -9.62 -0.94
CA THR A 94 -15.27 -9.04 -1.58
C THR A 94 -14.01 -9.45 -0.83
N ILE A 95 -12.97 -9.85 -1.56
CA ILE A 95 -11.69 -10.23 -0.96
C ILE A 95 -10.91 -8.98 -0.59
N MET A 96 -10.48 -8.88 0.67
CA MET A 96 -9.71 -7.75 1.20
C MET A 96 -8.20 -8.03 1.21
N ASP A 97 -7.79 -9.26 1.52
CA ASP A 97 -6.39 -9.68 1.46
C ASP A 97 -6.26 -11.22 1.34
N ARG A 98 -5.13 -11.67 0.79
CA ARG A 98 -4.74 -13.07 0.70
C ARG A 98 -3.23 -13.23 0.92
N PHE A 99 -2.83 -13.88 2.01
CA PHE A 99 -1.41 -14.10 2.30
C PHE A 99 -1.16 -15.43 3.01
N THR A 100 0.09 -15.87 2.99
CA THR A 100 0.51 -17.15 3.58
C THR A 100 1.42 -16.89 4.78
N VAL A 101 1.20 -17.60 5.89
CA VAL A 101 1.98 -17.46 7.13
C VAL A 101 2.33 -18.83 7.68
N ALA A 102 3.54 -18.97 8.22
CA ALA A 102 3.93 -20.12 9.03
C ALA A 102 3.50 -19.90 10.49
N LEU A 103 2.71 -20.81 11.05
CA LEU A 103 2.25 -20.78 12.44
C LEU A 103 3.09 -21.74 13.29
N HIS A 104 3.65 -21.24 14.38
CA HIS A 104 4.30 -22.09 15.38
C HIS A 104 3.27 -22.78 16.28
N PRO A 105 3.60 -23.91 16.93
CA PRO A 105 2.77 -24.52 17.96
C PRO A 105 2.33 -23.53 19.03
N GLY A 106 1.05 -23.54 19.40
CA GLY A 106 0.48 -22.63 20.39
C GLY A 106 -0.10 -21.35 19.77
N SER A 107 -0.02 -20.23 20.51
CA SER A 107 -0.66 -18.97 20.13
C SER A 107 0.27 -18.09 19.29
N ASN A 108 -0.24 -17.63 18.14
CA ASN A 108 0.45 -16.76 17.20
C ASN A 108 -0.34 -15.46 17.07
N THR A 109 0.37 -14.32 17.11
CA THR A 109 -0.22 -13.00 16.84
C THR A 109 0.31 -12.48 15.52
N ILE A 110 -0.57 -12.32 14.54
CA ILE A 110 -0.24 -11.83 13.21
C ILE A 110 -0.70 -10.39 13.09
N LYS A 111 0.24 -9.50 12.73
CA LYS A 111 -0.04 -8.10 12.43
C LYS A 111 0.17 -7.86 10.94
N ARG A 112 -0.85 -7.33 10.26
CA ARG A 112 -0.83 -7.17 8.81
C ARG A 112 -1.32 -5.79 8.40
N SER A 113 -0.45 -5.00 7.77
CA SER A 113 -0.79 -3.67 7.25
C SER A 113 -1.63 -3.77 5.97
N SER A 114 -2.58 -2.88 5.79
CA SER A 114 -3.35 -2.73 4.56
C SER A 114 -2.47 -2.44 3.35
N CYS A 115 -1.37 -1.69 3.51
CA CYS A 115 -0.50 -1.30 2.40
C CYS A 115 0.12 -2.51 1.66
N LEU A 116 0.40 -3.62 2.35
CA LEU A 116 1.02 -4.77 1.66
C LEU A 116 -0.01 -5.73 1.06
N SER A 117 -1.31 -5.41 1.12
CA SER A 117 -2.39 -6.33 0.67
C SER A 117 -2.08 -6.86 -0.72
N SER A 118 -2.28 -8.17 -0.93
CA SER A 118 -1.95 -8.79 -2.21
C SER A 118 -2.92 -8.45 -3.34
N ILE A 119 -3.95 -7.66 -3.04
CA ILE A 119 -5.07 -7.36 -3.94
C ILE A 119 -4.99 -5.91 -4.41
N THR A 120 -4.43 -5.04 -3.60
CA THR A 120 -4.19 -3.64 -3.96
C THR A 120 -2.95 -3.55 -4.82
N VAL A 121 -3.09 -2.96 -6.00
CA VAL A 121 -1.93 -2.59 -6.84
C VAL A 121 -1.44 -1.24 -6.35
N GLU A 122 -0.13 -1.13 -6.11
CA GLU A 122 0.49 0.16 -5.81
C GLU A 122 0.26 1.15 -6.94
N LYS A 123 0.24 2.45 -6.62
CA LYS A 123 -0.03 3.48 -7.61
C LYS A 123 0.98 3.38 -8.77
N PRO A 124 0.52 3.25 -10.03
CA PRO A 124 1.43 3.14 -11.15
C PRO A 124 2.23 4.42 -11.33
N TYR A 125 3.48 4.28 -11.76
CA TYR A 125 4.31 5.42 -12.12
C TYR A 125 3.71 6.16 -13.32
N THR A 126 3.72 7.48 -13.25
CA THR A 126 3.39 8.35 -14.39
C THR A 126 4.49 8.25 -15.45
N LEU A 127 4.15 8.55 -16.72
CA LEU A 127 5.14 8.56 -17.81
C LEU A 127 6.35 9.44 -17.47
N ASP A 128 6.13 10.63 -16.92
CA ASP A 128 7.21 11.53 -16.48
C ASP A 128 8.13 10.89 -15.42
N GLN A 129 7.56 10.13 -14.48
CA GLN A 129 8.36 9.42 -13.48
C GLN A 129 9.16 8.30 -14.11
N ILE A 130 8.56 7.55 -15.05
CA ILE A 130 9.25 6.51 -15.80
C ILE A 130 10.40 7.10 -16.62
N TYR A 131 10.17 8.18 -17.37
CA TYR A 131 11.21 8.86 -18.15
C TYR A 131 12.34 9.38 -17.27
N LYS A 132 12.03 10.02 -16.13
CA LYS A 132 13.05 10.48 -15.17
C LYS A 132 13.85 9.32 -14.57
N GLN A 133 13.19 8.20 -14.29
CA GLN A 133 13.85 7.01 -13.75
C GLN A 133 14.79 6.38 -14.79
N ILE A 134 14.34 6.26 -16.04
CA ILE A 134 15.17 5.83 -17.17
C ILE A 134 16.37 6.77 -17.34
N GLN A 135 16.16 8.09 -17.36
CA GLN A 135 17.24 9.07 -17.50
C GLN A 135 18.31 8.94 -16.40
N ARG A 136 17.89 8.77 -15.14
CA ARG A 136 18.80 8.51 -14.02
C ARG A 136 19.54 7.19 -14.16
N MET A 137 18.84 6.12 -14.57
CA MET A 137 19.45 4.80 -14.74
C MET A 137 20.52 4.79 -15.83
N PHE A 138 20.32 5.57 -16.89
CA PHE A 138 21.27 5.69 -17.99
C PHE A 138 22.30 6.81 -17.81
N ASN A 139 22.29 7.55 -16.68
CA ASN A 139 23.07 8.79 -16.50
C ASN A 139 23.01 9.68 -17.75
N LEU A 140 21.82 9.77 -18.35
CA LEU A 140 21.55 10.73 -19.41
C LEU A 140 21.39 12.09 -18.73
N ASP A 141 22.50 12.61 -18.19
CA ASP A 141 22.62 14.02 -17.92
C ASP A 141 22.52 14.70 -19.29
N SER A 142 21.32 15.15 -19.65
CA SER A 142 21.25 16.38 -20.43
C SER A 142 22.01 17.38 -19.58
N SER A 143 23.22 17.68 -20.02
CA SER A 143 23.99 18.81 -19.55
C SER A 143 23.10 20.04 -19.63
N GLU A 144 22.37 20.34 -18.56
CA GLU A 144 22.01 21.70 -18.25
C GLU A 144 23.32 22.37 -17.85
N CYS A 145 24.07 22.76 -18.88
CA CYS A 145 25.00 23.85 -18.76
C CYS A 145 24.15 25.06 -18.36
N ASN A 146 23.96 25.23 -17.05
CA ASN A 146 23.31 26.39 -16.49
C ASN A 146 24.12 27.60 -16.98
N THR A 147 23.59 28.31 -17.98
CA THR A 147 24.08 29.63 -18.38
C THR A 147 23.65 30.65 -17.34
N SER A 148 24.04 30.44 -16.09
CA SER A 148 23.92 31.43 -15.02
C SER A 148 25.33 31.84 -14.57
N LYS A 149 25.92 32.71 -15.40
CA LYS A 149 27.03 33.63 -15.09
C LYS A 149 28.25 32.98 -14.42
N GLN A 150 29.11 32.39 -15.24
CA GLN A 150 30.52 32.22 -14.87
C GLN A 150 31.22 33.57 -15.02
N LYS A 151 31.52 34.26 -13.92
CA LYS A 151 32.51 35.33 -13.94
C LYS A 151 33.88 34.70 -13.69
N CYS A 152 34.68 34.59 -14.73
CA CYS A 152 36.11 34.33 -14.61
C CYS A 152 36.80 35.64 -14.18
N GLY A 153 37.58 35.60 -13.09
CA GLY A 153 38.59 36.63 -12.83
C GLY A 153 39.82 36.39 -13.69
N ASP A 154 40.63 37.43 -13.92
CA ASP A 154 41.71 37.54 -14.93
C ASP A 154 42.88 36.53 -14.87
N HIS A 155 42.81 35.51 -14.02
CA HIS A 155 43.78 34.41 -13.97
C HIS A 155 43.03 33.09 -14.15
N GLY A 156 42.88 32.69 -15.41
CA GLY A 156 41.97 31.62 -15.84
C GLY A 156 42.33 30.21 -15.36
N GLU A 157 41.79 29.83 -14.21
CA GLU A 157 41.56 28.41 -13.86
C GLU A 157 40.16 28.27 -13.23
N CYS A 158 39.28 27.52 -13.90
CA CYS A 158 37.98 27.11 -13.39
C CYS A 158 37.93 25.58 -13.32
N SER A 159 38.01 25.02 -12.11
CA SER A 159 37.80 23.59 -11.88
C SER A 159 36.38 23.35 -11.38
N PRO A 160 35.56 22.47 -12.00
CA PRO A 160 34.25 22.13 -11.47
C PRO A 160 34.39 21.17 -10.28
N SER A 161 33.90 21.57 -9.10
CA SER A 161 33.72 20.67 -7.96
C SER A 161 32.26 20.20 -7.92
N CYS A 162 31.99 19.02 -8.45
CA CYS A 162 30.72 18.32 -8.24
C CYS A 162 31.00 17.10 -7.34
N LYS A 163 30.43 17.08 -6.12
CA LYS A 163 30.34 15.86 -5.31
C LYS A 163 28.90 15.34 -5.37
N PRO A 164 28.67 14.03 -5.60
CA PRO A 164 27.32 13.47 -5.58
C PRO A 164 26.81 13.38 -4.13
N ASN A 165 25.56 13.80 -3.90
CA ASN A 165 24.84 13.55 -2.67
C ASN A 165 24.11 12.21 -2.77
N GLU A 166 24.50 11.25 -1.94
CA GLU A 166 23.71 10.05 -1.66
C GLU A 166 22.53 10.42 -0.76
N LYS A 167 21.32 10.00 -1.13
CA LYS A 167 20.18 9.94 -0.20
C LYS A 167 19.52 8.57 -0.31
N GLU A 168 19.57 7.86 0.81
CA GLU A 168 18.85 6.62 1.10
C GLU A 168 17.34 6.82 0.91
N ILE A 169 16.69 5.85 0.27
CA ILE A 169 15.25 5.79 0.11
C ILE A 169 14.71 4.86 1.20
N SER A 170 14.14 5.42 2.26
CA SER A 170 13.33 4.70 3.24
C SER A 170 11.91 4.51 2.67
N GLY A 171 11.44 3.27 2.68
CA GLY A 171 10.09 2.91 2.24
C GLY A 171 9.04 3.22 3.30
N ASP A 172 8.36 4.35 3.14
CA ASP A 172 7.13 4.68 3.86
C ASP A 172 5.94 4.71 2.88
N CYS A 173 4.77 4.25 3.32
CA CYS A 173 3.55 4.32 2.51
C CYS A 173 3.28 5.81 2.18
N PRO A 174 3.09 6.19 0.90
CA PRO A 174 2.78 7.56 0.55
C PRO A 174 1.38 7.92 1.08
N GLY A 175 1.31 8.99 1.89
CA GLY A 175 0.07 9.64 2.33
C GLY A 175 -0.55 10.52 1.26
#